data_AF-A0A3S4MUZ0-F1
#
_entry.id   AF-A0A3S4MUZ0-F1
#
_cell.length_a   1.000
_cell.length_b   1.000
_cell.length_c   1.000
_cell.angle_alpha   90.00
_cell.angle_beta   90.00
_cell.angle_gamma   90.00
#
_symmetry.space_group_name_H-M   'P 1'
#
loop_
_entity.id
_entity.type
_entity.pdbx_description
1 polymer ?
#
loop_
_entity_poly.entity_id
_entity_poly.type
_entity_poly.pdbx_seq_one_letter_code
_entity_poly.pdbx_strand_id
1 'polypeptide(L)'
;MDSRLSDFLARAESVLARLEPLLPAVREAVDWERSLAARWHRDGRSGYLQPLEVSLDLRLADLLGVERQREQLERNTRQFVAGQPANHALLWGGAAGPASPPWSVRCWPSWPAPGCA
;
A
#
# COMPACT_ATOMS: atom_id res chain seq x y z
N MET A 1 7.01 47.86 22.53
CA MET A 1 6.76 46.45 22.14
C MET A 1 7.82 46.07 21.13
N ASP A 2 8.52 44.98 21.39
CA ASP A 2 9.88 44.67 20.93
C ASP A 2 10.10 44.65 19.40
N SER A 3 10.76 45.69 18.86
CA SER A 3 11.18 45.72 17.45
C SER A 3 12.19 44.61 17.13
N ARG A 4 12.99 44.20 18.12
CA ARG A 4 13.92 43.07 17.99
C ARG A 4 13.18 41.75 17.78
N LEU A 5 12.01 41.60 18.41
CA LEU A 5 11.17 40.42 18.22
C LEU A 5 10.56 40.41 16.82
N SER A 6 10.08 41.56 16.31
CA SER A 6 9.56 41.64 14.94
C SER A 6 10.63 41.37 13.88
N ASP A 7 11.84 41.91 14.05
CA ASP A 7 12.96 41.67 13.12
C ASP A 7 13.39 40.19 13.13
N PHE A 8 13.34 39.55 14.30
CA PHE A 8 13.59 38.13 14.45
C PHE A 8 12.52 37.29 13.74
N LEU A 9 11.24 37.60 13.93
CA LEU A 9 10.12 36.89 13.29
C LEU A 9 10.19 37.02 11.76
N ALA A 10 10.48 38.20 11.23
CA ALA A 10 10.63 38.41 9.79
C ALA A 10 11.77 37.57 9.19
N ARG A 11 12.89 37.45 9.91
CA ARG A 11 14.00 36.57 9.50
C ARG A 11 13.63 35.09 9.60
N ALA A 12 12.93 34.69 10.65
CA ALA A 12 12.50 33.31 10.83
C ALA A 12 11.52 32.89 9.71
N GLU A 13 10.56 33.75 9.37
CA GLU A 13 9.61 33.52 8.27
C GLU A 13 10.31 33.41 6.92
N SER A 14 11.30 34.27 6.64
CA SER A 14 12.13 34.18 5.43
C SER A 14 12.89 32.85 5.32
N VAL A 15 13.36 32.30 6.45
CA VAL A 15 14.03 31.00 6.47
C VAL A 15 13.02 29.87 6.30
N LEU A 16 11.87 29.92 6.98
CA LEU A 16 10.81 28.91 6.87
C LEU A 16 10.27 28.80 5.44
N ALA A 17 10.04 29.93 4.76
CA ALA A 17 9.60 29.96 3.37
C ALA A 17 10.59 29.28 2.40
N ARG A 18 11.89 29.26 2.74
CA ARG A 18 12.92 28.57 1.94
C ARG A 18 13.01 27.07 2.27
N LEU A 19 12.60 26.67 3.47
CA LEU A 19 12.59 25.27 3.91
C LEU A 19 11.32 24.53 3.51
N GLU A 20 10.19 25.23 3.41
CA GLU A 20 8.89 24.62 3.08
C GLU A 20 8.89 23.80 1.78
N PRO A 21 9.55 24.21 0.68
CA PRO A 21 9.67 23.39 -0.53
C PRO A 21 10.51 22.12 -0.37
N LEU A 22 11.34 22.04 0.68
CA LEU A 22 12.17 20.88 1.00
C LEU A 22 11.47 19.90 1.96
N LEU A 23 10.36 20.31 2.55
CA LEU A 23 9.59 19.44 3.42
C LEU A 23 8.85 18.38 2.58
N PRO A 24 8.80 17.12 3.05
CA PRO A 24 8.00 16.12 2.39
C PRO A 24 6.53 16.55 2.41
N ALA A 25 5.83 16.32 1.30
CA ALA A 25 4.40 16.60 1.22
C ALA A 25 3.66 15.94 2.38
N VAL A 26 2.73 16.66 2.99
CA VAL A 26 1.82 16.09 3.99
C VAL A 26 0.96 15.06 3.27
N ARG A 27 0.97 13.83 3.76
CA ARG A 27 0.27 12.70 3.12
C ARG A 27 -1.00 12.42 3.89
N GLU A 28 -2.11 12.46 3.18
CA GLU A 28 -3.41 12.12 3.74
C GLU A 28 -3.51 10.61 3.99
N ALA A 29 -4.28 10.25 5.02
CA ALA A 29 -4.59 8.86 5.31
C ALA A 29 -5.47 8.28 4.19
N VAL A 30 -5.33 6.98 3.93
CA VAL A 30 -6.19 6.29 2.95
C VAL A 30 -7.60 6.22 3.50
N ASP A 31 -8.55 6.78 2.75
CA ASP A 31 -9.97 6.56 2.96
C ASP A 31 -10.37 5.21 2.36
N TRP A 32 -10.54 4.20 3.23
CA TRP A 32 -10.94 2.84 2.84
C TRP A 32 -12.41 2.71 2.45
N GLU A 33 -13.25 3.71 2.72
CA GLU A 33 -14.64 3.70 2.22
C GLU A 33 -14.68 4.04 0.73
N ARG A 34 -13.72 4.82 0.24
CA ARG A 34 -13.63 5.25 -1.16
C ARG A 34 -12.55 4.50 -1.96
N SER A 35 -11.53 3.97 -1.29
CA SER A 35 -10.38 3.32 -1.92
C SER A 35 -10.40 1.81 -1.69
N LEU A 36 -10.45 1.04 -2.78
CA LEU A 36 -10.44 -0.43 -2.71
C LEU A 36 -9.04 -1.01 -2.43
N ALA A 37 -7.99 -0.28 -2.79
CA ALA A 37 -6.61 -0.72 -2.64
C ALA A 37 -5.67 0.45 -2.40
N ALA A 38 -4.52 0.16 -1.79
CA ALA A 38 -3.45 1.11 -1.61
C ALA A 38 -2.09 0.45 -1.89
N ARG A 39 -1.14 1.25 -2.38
CA ARG A 39 0.25 0.84 -2.60
C ARG A 39 1.14 1.40 -1.50
N TRP A 40 1.95 0.55 -0.90
CA TRP A 40 3.01 1.00 -0.01
C TRP A 40 4.14 1.66 -0.79
N HIS A 41 4.47 2.90 -0.42
CA HIS A 41 5.67 3.60 -0.87
C HIS A 41 6.65 3.74 0.26
N ARG A 42 7.91 3.44 -0.02
CA ARG A 42 8.99 3.64 0.92
C ARG A 42 9.51 5.07 0.82
N ASP A 43 9.61 5.75 1.95
CA ASP A 43 10.18 7.10 2.07
C ASP A 43 11.26 7.09 3.18
N GLY A 44 12.52 6.89 2.76
CA GLY A 44 13.64 6.75 3.69
C GLY A 44 13.50 5.57 4.66
N ARG A 45 13.33 5.90 5.96
CA ARG A 45 13.18 4.93 7.06
C ARG A 45 11.72 4.58 7.38
N SER A 46 10.77 5.32 6.81
CA SER A 46 9.34 5.06 6.95
C SER A 46 8.74 4.84 5.56
N GLY A 47 7.42 4.81 5.49
CA GLY A 47 6.69 4.78 4.24
C GLY A 47 5.24 5.11 4.50
N TYR A 48 4.45 5.12 3.43
CA TYR A 48 3.06 5.49 3.48
C TYR A 48 2.25 4.66 2.49
N LEU A 49 0.95 4.59 2.73
CA LEU A 49 0.01 4.00 1.81
C LEU A 49 -0.53 5.09 0.88
N GLN A 50 -0.33 4.92 -0.43
CA GLN A 50 -0.96 5.74 -1.45
C GLN A 50 -2.23 5.03 -1.94
N PRO A 51 -3.41 5.65 -1.88
CA PRO A 51 -4.62 5.05 -2.44
C PRO A 51 -4.46 4.84 -3.94
N LEU A 52 -5.06 3.76 -4.45
CA LEU A 52 -5.11 3.45 -5.87
C LEU A 52 -6.52 3.67 -6.39
N GLU A 53 -6.64 4.39 -7.50
CA GLU A 53 -7.87 4.34 -8.30
C GLU A 53 -7.86 3.02 -9.08
N VAL A 54 -8.74 2.11 -8.65
CA VAL A 54 -8.84 0.77 -9.23
C VAL A 54 -9.88 0.81 -10.35
N SER A 55 -9.43 0.96 -11.59
CA SER A 55 -10.22 0.69 -12.79
C SER A 55 -9.83 -0.67 -13.36
N LEU A 56 -10.68 -1.69 -13.18
CA LEU A 56 -10.45 -3.04 -13.68
C LEU A 56 -11.33 -3.30 -14.90
N ASP A 57 -10.74 -3.16 -16.09
CA ASP A 57 -11.37 -3.63 -17.34
C ASP A 57 -11.13 -5.12 -17.60
N LEU A 58 -10.33 -5.77 -16.73
CA LEU A 58 -9.89 -7.16 -16.86
C LEU A 58 -10.63 -8.06 -15.86
N ARG A 59 -11.08 -9.23 -16.32
CA ARG A 59 -11.72 -10.24 -15.47
C ARG A 59 -10.69 -11.24 -14.97
N LEU A 60 -10.97 -11.83 -13.81
CA LEU A 60 -10.15 -12.91 -13.26
C LEU A 60 -10.07 -14.14 -14.19
N ALA A 61 -11.08 -14.32 -15.05
CA ALA A 61 -11.10 -15.35 -16.08
C ALA A 61 -10.11 -15.12 -17.21
N ASP A 62 -9.68 -13.87 -17.44
CA ASP A 62 -8.80 -13.48 -18.53
C ASP A 62 -7.32 -13.76 -18.21
N LEU A 63 -7.01 -14.15 -16.97
CA LEU A 63 -5.65 -14.50 -16.55
C LEU A 63 -5.30 -15.92 -17.00
N LEU A 64 -4.41 -16.02 -18.01
CA LEU A 64 -3.96 -17.29 -18.60
C LEU A 64 -2.62 -17.78 -18.04
N GLY A 65 -2.51 -19.11 -17.94
CA GLY A 65 -1.37 -19.79 -17.35
C GLY A 65 -1.37 -19.73 -15.83
N VAL A 66 -2.41 -19.10 -15.24
CA VAL A 66 -2.52 -18.78 -13.80
C VAL A 66 -3.53 -19.53 -12.98
N GLU A 67 -4.11 -20.56 -13.59
CA GLU A 67 -5.33 -21.18 -13.15
C GLU A 67 -5.18 -21.77 -11.75
N ARG A 68 -4.07 -22.49 -11.49
CA ARG A 68 -3.85 -23.14 -10.19
C ARG A 68 -3.72 -22.14 -9.04
N GLN A 69 -2.90 -21.10 -9.18
CA GLN A 69 -2.72 -20.12 -8.12
C GLN A 69 -3.97 -19.24 -7.97
N ARG A 70 -4.67 -18.93 -9.07
CA ARG A 70 -5.97 -18.24 -9.04
C ARG A 70 -6.99 -19.02 -8.24
N GLU A 71 -7.19 -20.30 -8.53
CA GLU A 71 -8.15 -21.15 -7.82
C GLU A 71 -7.79 -21.29 -6.34
N GLN A 72 -6.50 -21.41 -6.02
CA GLN A 72 -6.03 -21.48 -4.63
C GLN A 72 -6.35 -20.19 -3.87
N LEU A 73 -6.07 -19.03 -4.47
CA LEU A 73 -6.36 -17.74 -3.88
C LEU A 73 -7.88 -17.54 -3.74
N GLU A 74 -8.65 -17.85 -4.79
CA GLU A 74 -10.11 -17.71 -4.77
C GLU A 74 -10.76 -18.53 -3.66
N ARG A 75 -10.37 -19.82 -3.50
CA ARG A 75 -10.87 -20.66 -2.40
C ARG A 75 -10.55 -20.06 -1.03
N ASN A 76 -9.35 -19.53 -0.87
CA ASN A 76 -8.92 -18.94 0.40
C ASN A 76 -9.63 -17.63 0.71
N THR A 77 -9.82 -16.76 -0.28
CA THR A 77 -10.57 -15.52 -0.15
C THR A 77 -12.04 -15.78 0.16
N ARG A 78 -12.66 -16.80 -0.46
CA ARG A 78 -14.04 -17.21 -0.13
C ARG A 78 -14.17 -17.67 1.32
N GLN A 79 -13.19 -18.41 1.85
CA GLN A 79 -13.15 -18.79 3.27
C GLN A 79 -13.06 -17.55 4.16
N PHE A 80 -12.15 -16.62 3.84
CA PHE A 80 -11.97 -15.38 4.59
C PHE A 80 -13.27 -14.55 4.65
N VAL A 81 -13.92 -14.32 3.51
CA VAL A 81 -15.18 -13.57 3.43
C VAL A 81 -16.32 -14.28 4.17
N ALA A 82 -16.31 -15.61 4.19
CA ALA A 82 -17.28 -16.41 4.93
C ALA A 82 -16.98 -16.53 6.45
N GLY A 83 -15.95 -15.86 6.97
CA GLY A 83 -15.54 -15.96 8.38
C GLY A 83 -14.92 -17.31 8.76
N GLN A 84 -14.53 -18.12 7.78
CA GLN A 84 -13.86 -19.41 7.98
C GLN A 84 -12.35 -19.19 8.11
N PRO A 85 -11.59 -20.16 8.67
CA PRO A 85 -10.14 -20.10 8.71
C PRO A 85 -9.55 -19.90 7.31
N ALA A 86 -8.79 -18.83 7.13
CA ALA A 86 -8.11 -18.48 5.90
C ALA A 86 -6.61 -18.26 6.17
N ASN A 87 -5.81 -18.29 5.10
CA ASN A 87 -4.35 -18.20 5.20
C ASN A 87 -3.95 -16.84 4.67
N HIS A 88 -2.90 -16.23 5.21
CA HIS A 88 -2.37 -15.03 4.57
C HIS A 88 -1.75 -15.42 3.23
N ALA A 89 -2.04 -14.64 2.18
CA ALA A 89 -1.50 -14.87 0.85
C ALA A 89 -0.51 -13.76 0.47
N LEU A 90 0.69 -14.14 0.02
CA LEU A 90 1.60 -13.23 -0.69
C LEU A 90 1.55 -13.58 -2.18
N LEU A 91 1.36 -12.57 -3.03
CA LEU A 91 1.54 -12.70 -4.46
C LEU A 91 2.90 -12.09 -4.83
N TRP A 92 3.76 -12.87 -5.47
CA TRP A 92 5.02 -12.36 -6.02
C TRP A 92 5.31 -13.06 -7.35
N GLY A 93 6.03 -12.38 -8.22
CA GLY A 93 6.45 -12.90 -9.52
C GLY A 93 7.88 -12.47 -9.84
N GLY A 94 8.56 -13.24 -10.69
CA GLY A 94 9.82 -12.82 -11.28
C GLY A 94 9.57 -11.73 -12.32
N ALA A 95 10.54 -10.83 -12.52
CA ALA A 95 10.54 -9.95 -13.67
C ALA A 95 10.41 -10.80 -14.95
N ALA A 96 9.54 -10.40 -15.88
CA ALA A 96 9.26 -11.14 -17.10
C ALA A 96 10.55 -11.40 -17.90
N GLY A 97 11.08 -12.62 -17.77
CA GLY A 97 12.12 -13.19 -18.62
C GLY A 97 11.56 -14.45 -19.31
N PRO A 98 12.11 -14.86 -20.46
CA PRO A 98 11.50 -15.86 -21.35
C PRO A 98 11.35 -17.28 -20.76
N ALA A 99 11.86 -17.54 -19.56
CA ALA A 99 11.85 -18.86 -18.92
C ALA A 99 11.41 -18.86 -17.44
N SER A 100 10.86 -17.75 -16.92
CA SER A 100 10.42 -17.69 -15.52
C SER A 100 8.95 -18.11 -15.37
N PRO A 101 8.60 -18.94 -14.36
CA PRO A 101 7.20 -19.21 -14.06
C PRO A 101 6.50 -17.88 -13.71
N PRO A 102 5.28 -17.62 -14.21
CA PRO A 102 4.87 -16.24 -14.35
C PRO A 102 4.45 -15.58 -13.02
N TRP A 103 4.09 -16.35 -11.98
CA TRP A 103 3.82 -15.86 -10.61
C TRP A 103 3.68 -17.05 -9.66
N SER A 104 4.11 -16.87 -8.40
CA SER A 104 3.90 -17.83 -7.32
C SER A 104 3.07 -17.20 -6.21
N VAL A 105 2.13 -17.97 -5.68
CA VAL A 105 1.33 -17.62 -4.51
C VAL A 105 1.63 -18.65 -3.43
N ARG A 106 2.07 -18.20 -2.27
CA ARG A 106 2.21 -19.02 -1.06
C ARG A 106 1.30 -18.44 -0.03
N CYS A 107 0.44 -19.31 0.46
CA CYS A 107 -0.36 -19.05 1.63
C CYS A 107 0.34 -19.72 2.82
N TRP A 108 0.44 -19.02 3.94
CA TRP A 108 0.97 -19.56 5.20
C TRP A 108 -0.09 -19.50 6.30
N PRO A 109 -0.04 -20.45 7.26
CA PRO A 109 -0.92 -20.42 8.42
C PRO A 109 -0.70 -19.13 9.22
N SER A 110 -1.75 -18.70 9.91
CA SER A 110 -1.83 -17.45 10.66
C SER A 110 -0.62 -17.22 11.58
N TRP A 111 -0.05 -16.02 11.51
CA TRP A 111 0.82 -15.48 12.57
C TRP A 111 -0.08 -15.07 13.75
N PRO A 112 0.30 -15.26 15.03
CA PRO A 112 -0.50 -14.75 16.13
C PRO A 112 -0.44 -13.22 16.11
N ALA A 113 -1.48 -12.56 15.62
CA ALA A 113 -1.68 -11.13 15.73
C ALA A 113 -2.79 -10.86 16.76
N PRO A 114 -2.52 -10.12 17.85
CA PRO A 114 -3.53 -9.78 18.83
C PRO A 114 -4.48 -8.72 18.24
N GLY A 115 -5.79 -8.94 18.35
CA GLY A 115 -6.75 -7.83 18.30
C GLY A 115 -7.53 -7.57 17.01
N CYS A 116 -7.77 -8.56 16.14
CA CYS A 116 -8.86 -8.45 15.18
C CYS A 116 -10.13 -9.09 15.78
N ALA A 117 -10.91 -8.27 16.47
CA ALA A 117 -12.33 -8.50 16.79
C ALA A 117 -13.13 -7.37 16.15
#